data_AF-A0A8X6KSZ0-F1
#
_entry.id   AF-A0A8X6KSZ0-F1
#
_cell.length_a   1.000
_cell.length_b   1.000
_cell.length_c   1.000
_cell.angle_alpha   90.00
_cell.angle_beta   90.00
_cell.angle_gamma   90.00
#
_symmetry.space_group_name_H-M   'P 1'
#
loop_
_entity.id
_entity.type
_entity.pdbx_description
1 polymer ?
#
loop_
_entity_poly.entity_id
_entity_poly.type
_entity_poly.pdbx_seq_one_letter_code
_entity_poly.pdbx_strand_id
1 'polypeptide(L)' 'MSGYSPEERIRELEQMFLGGPIIANGKSFSIETLLDVLLVLYDECCNSTLRREKTVSTFIENETKEAIFM' A
#
# COMPACT_ATOMS: atom_id res chain seq x y z
N MET A 1 10.97 13.70 21.17
CA MET A 1 10.59 13.89 19.75
C MET A 1 11.87 13.73 18.96
N SER A 2 11.99 12.67 18.15
CA SER A 2 13.22 12.35 17.43
C SER A 2 13.59 13.52 16.49
N GLY A 3 14.76 14.11 16.69
CA GLY A 3 15.23 15.34 16.04
C GLY A 3 15.68 15.16 14.58
N TYR A 4 14.93 14.40 13.79
CA TYR A 4 15.21 14.19 12.37
C TYR A 4 14.46 15.20 11.50
N SER A 5 15.13 15.70 10.47
CA SER A 5 14.49 16.50 9.42
C SER A 5 13.51 15.64 8.60
N PRO A 6 12.54 16.25 7.90
CA PRO A 6 11.65 15.52 6.98
C PRO A 6 12.41 14.68 5.96
N GLU A 7 13.53 15.19 5.44
CA GLU A 7 14.37 14.52 4.44
C GLU A 7 15.07 13.28 5.03
N GLU A 8 15.55 13.38 6.27
CA GLU A 8 16.16 12.26 6.98
C GLU A 8 15.15 11.13 7.22
N ARG A 9 13.91 11.47 7.58
CA ARG A 9 12.83 10.49 7.76
C ARG A 9 12.44 9.80 6.46
N ILE A 10 12.41 10.53 5.35
CA ILE A 10 12.13 9.94 4.03
C ILE A 10 13.25 8.97 3.64
N ARG A 11 14.52 9.37 3.82
CA ARG A 11 15.66 8.48 3.55
C ARG A 11 15.62 7.22 4.42
N GLU A 12 15.29 7.34 5.71
CA GLU A 12 15.15 6.18 6.60
C GLU A 12 14.05 5.22 6.10
N LEU A 13 12.89 5.77 5.70
CA LEU A 13 11.79 4.98 5.15
C LEU A 13 12.18 4.24 3.87
N GLU A 14 12.86 4.91 2.95
CA GLU A 14 13.35 4.30 1.71
C GLU A 14 14.28 3.12 2.01
N GLN A 15 15.22 3.28 2.94
CA GLN A 15 16.12 2.19 3.32
C GLN A 15 15.39 1.01 3.97
N MET A 16 14.32 1.26 4.75
CA MET A 16 13.51 0.19 5.33
C MET A 16 12.83 -0.68 4.26
N PHE A 17 12.36 -0.08 3.17
CA PHE A 17 11.74 -0.83 2.07
C PHE A 17 12.77 -1.49 1.15
N LEU A 18 13.87 -0.81 0.82
CA LEU A 18 14.95 -1.38 0.00
C LEU A 18 15.66 -2.55 0.70
N GLY A 19 15.83 -2.48 2.02
CA GLY A 19 16.40 -3.57 2.81
C GLY A 19 15.43 -4.73 3.06
N GLY A 20 14.13 -4.50 2.91
CA GLY A 20 13.10 -5.50 3.17
C GLY A 20 12.93 -5.87 4.65
N PRO A 21 11.97 -6.78 4.94
CA PRO A 21 11.52 -7.07 6.31
C PRO A 21 12.60 -7.61 7.24
N ILE A 22 13.56 -8.39 6.70
CA ILE A 22 14.66 -8.96 7.50
C ILE A 22 15.59 -7.85 8.00
N ILE A 23 16.01 -6.94 7.11
CA ILE A 23 16.92 -5.85 7.45
C ILE A 23 16.21 -4.80 8.32
N ALA A 24 14.94 -4.54 8.06
CA ALA A 24 14.12 -3.62 8.86
C ALA A 24 13.65 -4.21 10.20
N ASN A 25 14.12 -5.41 10.59
CA ASN A 25 13.74 -6.09 11.82
C ASN A 25 12.20 -6.21 11.99
N GLY A 26 11.53 -6.60 10.91
CA GLY A 26 10.07 -6.75 10.83
C GLY A 26 9.28 -5.44 10.76
N LYS A 27 9.94 -4.28 10.64
CA LYS A 27 9.27 -2.97 10.55
C LYS A 27 8.91 -2.54 9.12
N SER A 28 9.21 -3.36 8.12
CA SER A 28 8.76 -3.16 6.74
C SER A 28 8.09 -4.42 6.21
N PHE A 29 7.27 -4.24 5.17
CA PHE A 29 6.66 -5.32 4.43
C PHE A 29 7.40 -5.56 3.11
N SER A 30 7.38 -6.81 2.64
CA SER A 30 7.82 -7.11 1.28
C SER A 30 6.84 -6.55 0.26
N ILE A 31 7.28 -6.39 -1.00
CA ILE A 31 6.39 -5.98 -2.09
C ILE A 31 5.25 -7.01 -2.27
N GLU A 32 5.55 -8.31 -2.19
CA GLU A 32 4.54 -9.38 -2.27
C GLU A 32 3.44 -9.20 -1.21
N THR A 33 3.84 -8.94 0.05
CA THR A 33 2.87 -8.69 1.13
C THR A 33 2.03 -7.44 0.89
N LEU A 34 2.60 -6.38 0.31
CA LEU A 34 1.84 -5.18 -0.03
C LEU A 34 0.84 -5.44 -1.16
N LEU A 35 1.19 -6.28 -2.14
CA LEU A 35 0.26 -6.71 -3.19
C LEU A 35 -0.86 -7.55 -2.61
N ASP A 36 -0.57 -8.48 -1.70
CA ASP A 36 -1.60 -9.25 -0.99
C ASP A 36 -2.57 -8.33 -0.23
N VAL A 37 -2.05 -7.31 0.45
CA VAL A 37 -2.85 -6.28 1.15
C VAL A 37 -3.72 -5.49 0.17
N LEU A 38 -3.19 -5.11 -0.99
CA LEU A 38 -3.96 -4.40 -2.02
C LEU A 38 -5.11 -5.27 -2.55
N LEU A 39 -4.82 -6.54 -2.86
CA LEU A 39 -5.80 -7.48 -3.41
C LEU A 39 -6.93 -7.77 -2.41
N VAL A 40 -6.60 -8.01 -1.13
CA VAL A 40 -7.63 -8.29 -0.12
C VAL A 40 -8.49 -7.04 0.16
N LEU A 41 -7.89 -5.84 0.14
CA LEU A 41 -8.63 -4.60 0.29
C LEU A 41 -9.60 -4.40 -0.89
N TYR A 42 -9.13 -4.63 -2.12
CA TYR A 42 -9.95 -4.54 -3.32
C TYR A 42 -11.13 -5.52 -3.26
N ASP A 43 -10.89 -6.79 -2.94
CA ASP A 43 -11.94 -7.82 -2.84
C ASP A 43 -13.00 -7.45 -1.79
N GLU A 44 -12.58 -7.01 -0.61
CA GLU A 44 -13.50 -6.59 0.45
C GLU A 44 -14.32 -5.36 0.02
N CYS A 45 -13.69 -4.39 -0.67
CA CYS A 45 -14.39 -3.23 -1.21
C CYS A 45 -15.44 -3.61 -2.27
N CYS A 46 -15.15 -4.59 -3.14
CA CYS A 46 -16.11 -5.08 -4.14
C CYS A 46 -17.33 -5.77 -3.51
N ASN A 47 -17.11 -6.53 -2.43
CA ASN A 47 -18.12 -7.34 -1.78
C ASN A 47 -18.89 -6.60 -0.66
N SER A 48 -18.39 -5.43 -0.22
CA SER A 48 -19.01 -4.60 0.81
C SER A 48 -20.11 -3.68 0.27
N THR A 49 -21.02 -3.25 1.16
CA THR A 49 -21.99 -2.16 0.87
C THR A 49 -21.29 -0.82 0.61
N LEU A 50 -20.04 -0.68 1.09
CA LEU A 50 -19.19 0.49 0.86
C LEU A 50 -18.92 0.76 -0.62
N ARG A 51 -19.03 -0.22 -1.51
CA ARG A 51 -18.81 0.00 -2.96
C ARG A 51 -19.70 1.09 -3.56
N ARG A 52 -20.81 1.42 -2.90
CA ARG A 52 -21.74 2.48 -3.33
C ARG A 52 -21.23 3.89 -2.98
N GLU A 53 -20.30 4.01 -2.03
CA GLU A 53 -19.65 5.27 -1.71
C GLU A 53 -18.78 5.69 -2.89
N LYS A 54 -18.92 6.95 -3.31
CA LYS A 54 -18.25 7.47 -4.51
C LYS A 54 -16.73 7.25 -4.47
N THR A 55 -16.12 7.44 -3.30
CA THR A 55 -14.67 7.26 -3.10
C THR A 55 -14.24 5.81 -3.30
N VAL A 56 -15.01 4.85 -2.77
CA VAL A 56 -14.73 3.41 -2.89
C VAL A 56 -15.03 2.90 -4.30
N SER A 57 -16.14 3.32 -4.92
CA SER A 57 -16.44 3.01 -6.33
C SER A 57 -15.33 3.51 -7.26
N THR A 58 -14.83 4.74 -7.03
CA THR A 58 -13.72 5.31 -7.81
C THR A 58 -12.44 4.50 -7.63
N PHE A 59 -12.12 4.06 -6.41
CA PHE A 59 -10.98 3.18 -6.15
C PHE A 59 -11.09 1.87 -6.93
N ILE A 60 -12.22 1.16 -6.81
CA ILE A 60 -12.47 -0.11 -7.52
C ILE A 60 -12.36 0.07 -9.04
N GLU A 61 -12.97 1.12 -9.60
CA GLU A 61 -12.92 1.39 -11.04
C GLU A 61 -11.50 1.69 -11.54
N ASN A 62 -10.69 2.40 -10.77
CA ASN A 62 -9.32 2.73 -11.17
C ASN A 62 -8.42 1.49 -11.17
N GLU A 63 -8.53 0.62 -10.17
CA GLU A 63 -7.79 -0.65 -10.13
C GLU A 63 -8.17 -1.55 -11.33
N THR A 64 -9.46 -1.61 -11.70
CA THR A 64 -9.88 -2.39 -12.88
C THR A 64 -9.39 -1.82 -14.21
N LYS A 65 -9.19 -0.49 -14.32
CA LYS A 65 -8.66 0.12 -15.55
C LYS A 65 -7.19 -0.21 -15.72
N GLU A 66 -6.38 -0.05 -14.68
CA GLU A 66 -4.95 -0.36 -14.74
C GLU A 66 -4.70 -1.85 -15.01
N ALA A 67 -5.53 -2.76 -14.47
CA ALA A 67 -5.46 -4.18 -14.76
C ALA A 67 -5.83 -4.57 -16.22
N ILE A 68 -6.52 -3.71 -16.96
CA ILE A 68 -6.86 -3.92 -18.38
C ILE A 68 -5.78 -3.33 -19.31
N PHE A 69 -4.96 -2.39 -18.81
CA PHE A 69 -3.88 -1.76 -19.57
C PHE A 69 -2.49 -2.38 -19.34
N MET A 70 -2.37 -3.35 -18.43
CA MET A 70 -1.24 -4.29 -18.34
C MET A 70 -1.56 -5.60 -19.07
#